data_AF-A0A6G7ZVV9-F1
#
_entry.id   AF-A0A6G7ZVV9-F1
#
_cell.length_a   1.000
_cell.length_b   1.000
_cell.length_c   1.000
_cell.angle_alpha   90.00
_cell.angle_beta   90.00
_cell.angle_gamma   90.00
#
_symmetry.space_group_name_H-M   'P 1'
#
loop_
_entity.id
_entity.type
_entity.pdbx_description
1 polymer ?
#
loop_
_entity_poly.entity_id
_entity_poly.type
_entity_poly.pdbx_seq_one_letter_code
_entity_poly.pdbx_strand_id
1 'polypeptide(L)'
;MLELKRKQMAVIGEVQLRNNLADFLGRHVDGIGALPLDRLDAELDAIIAYCRKTGLRSQRAIASYALACSLFGNERVAGDPSIIGVLADRNSSQLDRALLIEMWTATAYGDYRRMQGG
;
A
#
# COMPACT_ATOMS: atom_id res chain seq x y z
N MET A 1 9.87 -25.49 -17.04
CA MET A 1 9.56 -24.34 -17.94
C MET A 1 8.45 -23.43 -17.39
N LEU A 2 7.34 -23.97 -16.85
CA LEU A 2 6.24 -23.18 -16.26
C LEU A 2 6.64 -22.34 -15.04
N GLU A 3 7.48 -22.86 -14.13
CA GLU A 3 7.91 -22.12 -12.94
C GLU A 3 8.83 -20.93 -13.26
N LEU A 4 9.72 -21.08 -14.25
CA LEU A 4 10.55 -19.98 -14.78
C LEU A 4 9.68 -18.86 -15.34
N LYS A 5 8.64 -19.20 -16.12
CA LYS A 5 7.68 -18.23 -16.65
C LYS A 5 6.87 -17.54 -15.54
N ARG A 6 6.43 -18.26 -14.50
CA ARG A 6 5.72 -17.67 -13.34
C ARG A 6 6.58 -16.71 -12.55
N LYS A 7 7.84 -17.07 -12.28
CA LYS A 7 8.78 -16.18 -11.57
C LYS A 7 9.03 -14.90 -12.36
N GLN A 8 9.23 -15.01 -13.68
CA GLN A 8 9.40 -13.83 -14.55
C GLN A 8 8.15 -12.94 -14.59
N MET A 9 6.96 -13.52 -14.71
CA MET A 9 5.70 -12.76 -14.68
C MET A 9 5.47 -12.07 -13.33
N ALA A 10 5.83 -12.71 -12.22
CA ALA A 10 5.73 -12.11 -10.89
C ALA A 10 6.65 -10.89 -10.74
N VAL A 11 7.88 -10.98 -11.26
CA VAL A 11 8.85 -9.87 -11.28
C VAL A 11 8.33 -8.71 -12.14
N ILE A 12 7.82 -8.99 -13.34
CA ILE A 12 7.23 -7.97 -14.22
C ILE A 12 6.05 -7.27 -13.54
N GLY A 13 5.16 -8.05 -12.91
CA GLY A 13 3.99 -7.51 -12.21
C GLY A 13 4.35 -6.65 -10.99
N GLU A 14 5.48 -6.94 -10.34
CA GLU A 14 5.99 -6.16 -9.22
C GLU A 14 6.61 -4.84 -9.66
N VAL A 15 7.45 -4.87 -10.70
CA VAL A 15 8.02 -3.65 -11.29
C VAL A 15 6.89 -2.74 -11.79
N GLN A 16 5.89 -3.30 -12.46
CA GLN A 16 4.74 -2.53 -12.94
C GLN A 16 3.92 -1.94 -11.78
N LEU A 17 3.67 -2.72 -10.72
CA LEU A 17 2.96 -2.24 -9.54
C LEU A 17 3.69 -1.06 -8.90
N ARG A 18 5.01 -1.20 -8.70
CA ARG A 18 5.86 -0.17 -8.11
C ARG A 18 5.85 1.11 -8.94
N ASN A 19 6.04 1.01 -10.26
CA ASN A 19 6.03 2.17 -11.15
C ASN A 19 4.66 2.87 -11.13
N ASN A 20 3.57 2.11 -11.19
CA ASN A 20 2.21 2.67 -11.12
C ASN A 20 1.96 3.37 -9.78
N LEU A 21 2.47 2.83 -8.67
CA LEU A 21 2.36 3.45 -7.35
C LEU A 21 3.19 4.73 -7.26
N ALA A 22 4.44 4.71 -7.72
CA ALA A 22 5.28 5.91 -7.73
C ALA A 22 4.65 7.04 -8.55
N ASP A 23 4.16 6.73 -9.75
CA ASP A 23 3.46 7.69 -10.61
C ASP A 23 2.18 8.24 -9.95
N PHE A 24 1.37 7.36 -9.36
CA PHE A 24 0.12 7.76 -8.72
C PHE A 24 0.37 8.64 -7.50
N LEU A 25 1.26 8.21 -6.59
CA LEU A 25 1.57 8.93 -5.37
C LEU A 25 2.24 10.28 -5.66
N GLY A 26 3.16 10.32 -6.62
CA GLY A 26 3.81 11.57 -7.02
C GLY A 26 2.85 12.62 -7.60
N ARG A 27 1.73 12.19 -8.20
CA ARG A 27 0.71 13.10 -8.76
C ARG A 27 -0.36 13.51 -7.76
N HIS A 28 -0.66 12.68 -6.77
CA HIS A 28 -1.87 12.82 -5.95
C HIS A 28 -1.62 12.98 -4.45
N VAL A 29 -0.40 12.75 -3.97
CA VAL A 29 -0.05 12.91 -2.55
C VAL A 29 0.98 14.02 -2.40
N ASP A 30 0.61 15.06 -1.66
CA ASP A 30 1.45 16.23 -1.44
C ASP A 30 2.79 15.85 -0.79
N GLY A 31 3.87 16.46 -1.24
CA GLY A 31 5.22 16.22 -0.74
C GLY A 31 5.92 14.97 -1.29
N ILE A 32 5.19 13.98 -1.82
CA ILE A 32 5.80 12.75 -2.37
C ILE A 32 6.47 13.01 -3.72
N GLY A 33 5.87 13.83 -4.59
CA GLY A 33 6.46 14.19 -5.89
C GLY A 33 7.80 14.94 -5.79
N ALA A 34 8.14 15.46 -4.61
CA ALA A 34 9.42 16.13 -4.34
C ALA A 34 10.49 15.19 -3.76
N LEU A 35 10.15 13.93 -3.45
CA LEU A 35 11.11 12.96 -2.96
C LEU A 35 12.07 12.52 -4.09
N PRO A 36 13.35 12.26 -3.78
CA PRO A 36 14.24 11.59 -4.72
C PRO A 36 13.64 10.24 -5.14
N LEU A 37 13.63 9.96 -6.44
CA LEU A 37 13.06 8.73 -7.01
C LEU A 37 13.59 7.46 -6.33
N ASP A 38 14.89 7.39 -6.08
CA ASP A 38 15.53 6.24 -5.41
C ASP A 38 14.98 5.99 -4.00
N ARG A 39 14.59 7.06 -3.29
CA ARG A 39 14.01 6.96 -1.95
C ARG A 39 12.58 6.46 -2.00
N LEU A 40 11.76 7.00 -2.91
CA LEU A 40 10.38 6.56 -3.10
C LEU A 40 10.32 5.09 -3.52
N ASP A 41 11.21 4.68 -4.44
CA ASP A 41 11.34 3.29 -4.87
C ASP A 41 11.68 2.36 -3.69
N ALA A 42 12.66 2.72 -2.86
CA ALA A 42 13.05 1.93 -1.69
C ALA A 42 11.92 1.82 -0.65
N GLU A 43 11.17 2.91 -0.41
CA GLU A 43 10.01 2.91 0.49
C GLU A 43 8.89 2.02 -0.04
N LEU A 44 8.59 2.08 -1.34
CA LEU A 44 7.60 1.22 -1.99
C LEU A 44 8.01 -0.26 -1.96
N ASP A 45 9.27 -0.57 -2.22
CA ASP A 45 9.78 -1.94 -2.15
C ASP A 45 9.65 -2.52 -0.74
N ALA A 46 9.95 -1.71 0.29
CA ALA A 46 9.76 -2.10 1.70
C ALA A 46 8.28 -2.37 2.02
N ILE A 47 7.37 -1.51 1.54
CA ILE A 47 5.92 -1.68 1.73
C ILE A 47 5.41 -2.94 1.01
N ILE A 48 5.83 -3.17 -0.24
CA ILE A 48 5.45 -4.36 -1.02
C ILE A 48 5.94 -5.63 -0.31
N ALA A 49 7.18 -5.64 0.17
CA ALA A 49 7.74 -6.75 0.92
C ALA A 49 6.96 -7.00 2.23
N TYR A 50 6.61 -5.95 2.96
CA TYR A 50 5.79 -6.04 4.16
C TYR A 50 4.41 -6.63 3.88
N CYS A 51 3.70 -6.10 2.88
CA CYS A 51 2.38 -6.58 2.46
C CYS A 51 2.40 -8.08 2.13
N ARG A 52 3.44 -8.54 1.40
CA ARG A 52 3.59 -9.96 1.06
C ARG A 52 3.83 -10.82 2.29
N LYS A 53 4.64 -10.35 3.24
CA LYS A 53 4.91 -11.03 4.51
C LYS A 53 3.63 -11.17 5.35
N THR A 54 2.75 -10.18 5.33
CA THR A 54 1.46 -10.18 6.02
C THR A 54 0.33 -10.86 5.22
N GLY A 55 0.63 -11.34 4.01
CA GLY A 55 -0.28 -12.13 3.19
C GLY A 55 -1.23 -11.30 2.32
N LEU A 56 -0.97 -10.00 2.13
CA LEU A 56 -1.55 -9.20 1.06
C LEU A 56 -0.76 -9.47 -0.23
N ARG A 57 -1.44 -9.99 -1.25
CA ARG A 57 -0.81 -10.48 -2.49
C ARG A 57 -1.43 -9.90 -3.74
N SER A 58 -2.64 -9.34 -3.66
CA SER A 58 -3.24 -8.66 -4.80
C SER A 58 -2.65 -7.26 -4.97
N GLN A 59 -2.51 -6.81 -6.22
CA GLN A 59 -2.04 -5.46 -6.53
C GLN A 59 -2.92 -4.39 -5.85
N ARG A 60 -4.24 -4.60 -5.82
CA ARG A 60 -5.18 -3.70 -5.15
C ARG A 60 -4.88 -3.60 -3.65
N ALA A 61 -4.79 -4.73 -2.94
CA ALA A 61 -4.55 -4.70 -1.50
C ALA A 61 -3.21 -4.03 -1.13
N ILE A 62 -2.17 -4.30 -1.91
CA ILE A 62 -0.86 -3.66 -1.74
C ILE A 62 -0.97 -2.15 -2.00
N ALA A 63 -1.68 -1.74 -3.05
CA ALA A 63 -1.88 -0.33 -3.38
C ALA A 63 -2.68 0.41 -2.31
N SER A 64 -3.76 -0.20 -1.79
CA SER A 64 -4.57 0.37 -0.70
C SER A 64 -3.70 0.60 0.55
N TYR A 65 -2.85 -0.39 0.90
CA TYR A 65 -1.95 -0.27 2.05
C TYR A 65 -0.85 0.76 1.81
N ALA A 66 -0.23 0.79 0.63
CA ALA A 66 0.80 1.76 0.27
C ALA A 66 0.26 3.20 0.30
N LEU A 67 -0.97 3.42 -0.16
CA LEU A 67 -1.63 4.72 -0.07
C LEU A 67 -1.84 5.16 1.38
N ALA A 68 -2.33 4.27 2.24
CA ALA A 68 -2.45 4.54 3.68
C ALA A 68 -1.11 4.94 4.30
N CYS A 69 -0.06 4.17 4.03
CA CYS A 69 1.31 4.43 4.50
C CYS A 69 1.83 5.78 4.02
N SER A 70 1.57 6.12 2.76
CA SER A 70 1.99 7.38 2.15
C SER A 70 1.31 8.59 2.78
N LEU A 71 0.04 8.46 3.18
CA LEU A 71 -0.74 9.56 3.76
C LEU A 71 -0.49 9.75 5.26
N PHE A 72 -0.30 8.67 6.01
CA PHE A 72 -0.33 8.70 7.47
C PHE A 72 0.96 8.22 8.14
N GLY A 73 1.94 7.76 7.36
CA GLY A 73 3.20 7.20 7.84
C GLY A 73 3.11 5.71 8.18
N ASN A 74 4.19 4.98 7.90
CA ASN A 74 4.26 3.53 8.08
C ASN A 74 3.97 3.07 9.52
N GLU A 75 4.52 3.77 10.51
CA GLU A 75 4.39 3.39 11.93
C GLU A 75 2.93 3.49 12.41
N ARG A 76 2.23 4.55 12.01
CA ARG A 76 0.83 4.74 12.37
C ARG A 76 -0.06 3.67 11.75
N VAL A 77 0.13 3.39 10.47
CA VAL A 77 -0.67 2.38 9.76
C VAL A 77 -0.39 0.98 10.30
N ALA A 78 0.88 0.63 10.52
CA ALA A 78 1.26 -0.67 11.05
C ALA A 78 0.86 -0.88 12.52
N GLY A 79 0.71 0.19 13.29
CA GLY A 79 0.29 0.16 14.69
C GLY A 79 -1.23 0.23 14.91
N ASP A 80 -2.01 0.51 13.88
CA ASP A 80 -3.46 0.67 14.02
C ASP A 80 -4.15 -0.70 14.24
N PRO A 81 -4.93 -0.90 15.32
CA PRO A 81 -5.57 -2.18 15.62
C PRO A 81 -6.51 -2.70 14.53
N SER A 82 -7.21 -1.82 13.82
CA SER A 82 -8.10 -2.21 12.72
C SER A 82 -7.29 -2.73 11.54
N ILE A 83 -6.20 -2.07 11.19
CA ILE A 83 -5.28 -2.54 10.14
C ILE A 83 -4.63 -3.87 10.55
N ILE A 84 -4.15 -3.99 11.78
CA ILE A 84 -3.58 -5.25 12.31
C ILE A 84 -4.60 -6.38 12.17
N GLY A 85 -5.87 -6.13 12.52
CA GLY A 85 -6.96 -7.11 12.35
C GLY A 85 -7.15 -7.54 10.89
N VAL A 86 -7.19 -6.59 9.96
CA VAL A 86 -7.32 -6.88 8.51
C VAL A 86 -6.09 -7.65 7.98
N LEU A 87 -4.90 -7.36 8.48
CA LEU A 87 -3.68 -8.07 8.11
C LEU A 87 -3.64 -9.50 8.68
N ALA A 88 -4.17 -9.70 9.89
CA ALA A 88 -4.23 -11.00 10.56
C ALA A 88 -5.33 -11.91 9.99
N ASP A 89 -6.43 -11.36 9.47
CA ASP A 89 -7.52 -12.15 8.90
C ASP A 89 -7.16 -12.71 7.52
N ARG A 90 -6.55 -13.89 7.54
CA ARG A 90 -6.17 -14.64 6.33
C ARG A 90 -7.33 -15.41 5.71
N ASN A 91 -8.49 -15.48 6.37
CA ASN A 91 -9.66 -16.18 5.86
C ASN A 91 -10.49 -15.30 4.92
N SER A 92 -10.44 -13.98 5.14
CA SER A 92 -11.03 -13.00 4.23
C SER A 92 -10.35 -12.95 2.86
N SER A 93 -11.14 -12.62 1.83
CA SER A 93 -10.63 -12.49 0.48
C SER A 93 -9.67 -11.30 0.37
N GLN A 94 -8.77 -11.34 -0.62
CA GLN A 94 -7.85 -10.22 -0.88
C GLN A 94 -8.61 -8.93 -1.25
N LEU A 95 -9.80 -9.05 -1.82
CA LEU A 95 -10.64 -7.92 -2.21
C LEU A 95 -11.30 -7.28 -0.99
N ASP A 96 -11.82 -8.10 -0.06
CA ASP A 96 -12.43 -7.60 1.18
C ASP A 96 -11.38 -6.90 2.05
N ARG A 97 -10.19 -7.50 2.17
CA ARG A 97 -9.08 -6.90 2.91
C ARG A 97 -8.63 -5.57 2.30
N ALA A 98 -8.57 -5.48 0.97
CA ALA A 98 -8.27 -4.22 0.27
C ALA A 98 -9.34 -3.15 0.57
N LEU A 99 -10.63 -3.52 0.48
CA LEU A 99 -11.73 -2.62 0.75
C LEU A 99 -11.71 -2.10 2.19
N LEU A 100 -11.42 -2.97 3.18
CA LEU A 100 -11.33 -2.56 4.58
C LEU A 100 -10.18 -1.57 4.82
N ILE A 101 -9.04 -1.76 4.16
CA ILE A 101 -7.92 -0.80 4.19
C ILE A 101 -8.32 0.53 3.54
N GLU A 102 -9.01 0.49 2.40
CA GLU A 102 -9.53 1.70 1.72
C GLU A 102 -10.51 2.47 2.62
N MET A 103 -11.44 1.78 3.29
CA MET A 103 -12.40 2.38 4.22
C MET A 103 -11.72 3.00 5.43
N TRP A 104 -10.73 2.30 6.01
CA TRP A 104 -9.92 2.84 7.09
C TRP A 104 -9.20 4.11 6.65
N THR A 105 -8.56 4.08 5.47
CA THR A 105 -7.84 5.22 4.88
C THR A 105 -8.77 6.42 4.69
N ALA A 106 -9.97 6.20 4.15
CA ALA A 106 -10.96 7.25 3.94
C ALA A 106 -11.44 7.87 5.27
N THR A 107 -11.64 7.04 6.29
CA THR A 107 -12.02 7.50 7.64
C THR A 107 -10.92 8.34 8.26
N ALA A 108 -9.69 7.82 8.28
CA ALA A 108 -8.51 8.51 8.80
C ALA A 108 -8.24 9.83 8.07
N TYR A 109 -8.47 9.87 6.75
CA TYR A 109 -8.33 11.09 5.95
C TYR A 109 -9.40 12.12 6.29
N GLY A 110 -10.65 11.68 6.48
CA GLY A 110 -11.74 12.52 6.92
C GLY A 110 -11.46 13.16 8.29
N ASP A 111 -10.92 12.39 9.22
CA ASP A 111 -10.53 12.89 10.55
C ASP A 111 -9.34 13.86 10.47
N TYR A 112 -8.33 13.54 9.66
CA TYR A 112 -7.18 14.41 9.41
C TYR A 112 -7.61 15.78 8.86
N ARG A 113 -8.49 15.81 7.85
CA ARG A 113 -9.04 17.07 7.32
C ARG A 113 -9.83 17.86 8.36
N ARG A 114 -10.64 17.19 9.18
CA ARG A 114 -11.39 17.87 10.26
C ARG A 114 -10.47 18.49 11.30
N MET A 115 -9.33 17.85 11.60
CA MET A 115 -8.34 18.38 12.54
C MET A 115 -7.55 19.58 11.98
N GLN A 116 -7.44 19.72 10.65
CA GLN A 116 -6.75 20.83 10.00
C GLN A 116 -7.62 22.08 9.75
N GLY A 117 -8.87 22.09 10.22
CA GLY A 117 -9.81 23.18 10.00
C GLY A 117 -10.58 23.00 8.70
N GLY A 118 -11.90 22.84 8.82
CA GLY A 118 -12.81 22.84 7.67
C GLY A 118 -12.85 24.16 6.94
#